data_AF-A0A8X6T1N3-F1
#
_entry.id   AF-A0A8X6T1N3-F1
#
_cell.length_a   1.000
_cell.length_b   1.000
_cell.length_c   1.000
_cell.angle_alpha   90.00
_cell.angle_beta   90.00
_cell.angle_gamma   90.00
#
_symmetry.space_group_name_H-M   'P 1'
#
loop_
_entity.id
_entity.type
_entity.pdbx_description
1 polymer ?
#
loop_
_entity_poly.entity_id
_entity_poly.type
_entity_poly.pdbx_seq_one_letter_code
_entity_poly.pdbx_strand_id
1 'polypeptide(L)'
;MMGRLHVDLFNQDTLLLNLVDLKIKLIRSKTEFSLMGDGDYKVVFDHISLFVRKVRVNPGVLIGHAKALEKATAKYPIDRVVCKVFSLPQSSYSFIQDNVFSGQMPKRLVLACVDNDAFNGNYKKSPFEFNHYYMNLLGVYVDGQPMPH
;
A
#
# COMPACT_ATOMS: atom_id res chain seq x y z
N MET A 1 17.84 -7.25 8.70
CA MET A 1 16.38 -7.10 8.88
C MET A 1 15.68 -7.90 7.77
N MET A 2 14.72 -8.75 8.11
CA MET A 2 13.93 -9.52 7.12
C MET A 2 12.45 -9.23 7.37
N GLY A 3 11.69 -8.99 6.31
CA GLY A 3 10.26 -8.70 6.38
C GLY A 3 9.55 -9.12 5.10
N ARG A 4 8.22 -9.30 5.19
CA ARG A 4 7.39 -9.58 4.02
C ARG A 4 7.23 -8.31 3.19
N LEU A 5 7.18 -8.47 1.86
CA LEU A 5 6.81 -7.36 0.97
C LEU A 5 5.32 -7.07 1.14
N HIS A 6 5.00 -5.84 1.56
CA HIS A 6 3.62 -5.39 1.73
C HIS A 6 3.00 -5.03 0.37
N VAL A 7 2.56 -6.04 -0.38
CA VAL A 7 1.95 -5.92 -1.71
C VAL A 7 0.60 -6.64 -1.68
N ASP A 8 -0.44 -6.00 -2.20
CA ASP A 8 -1.82 -6.51 -2.14
C ASP A 8 -1.95 -7.95 -2.65
N LEU A 9 -1.25 -8.30 -3.74
CA LEU A 9 -1.27 -9.65 -4.32
C LEU A 9 -0.64 -10.71 -3.40
N PHE A 10 0.32 -10.34 -2.55
CA PHE A 10 1.04 -11.26 -1.66
C PHE A 10 0.37 -11.44 -0.29
N ASN A 11 -0.72 -10.70 -0.03
CA ASN A 11 -1.50 -10.78 1.20
C ASN A 11 -2.60 -11.86 1.15
N GLN A 12 -2.57 -12.77 0.18
CA GLN A 12 -3.48 -13.92 0.11
C GLN A 12 -2.72 -15.24 0.26
N ASP A 13 -3.44 -16.29 0.65
CA ASP A 13 -2.86 -17.62 0.86
C ASP A 13 -2.64 -18.43 -0.44
N THR A 14 -3.13 -17.93 -1.58
CA THR A 14 -3.02 -18.64 -2.85
C THR A 14 -1.63 -18.44 -3.48
N LEU A 15 -1.05 -19.54 -3.95
CA LEU A 15 0.25 -19.51 -4.63
C LEU A 15 0.08 -19.14 -6.10
N LEU A 16 1.08 -18.48 -6.65
CA LEU A 16 1.17 -18.24 -8.09
C LEU A 16 1.33 -19.56 -8.84
N LEU A 17 0.63 -19.69 -9.96
CA LEU A 17 0.75 -20.83 -10.86
C LEU A 17 2.16 -20.91 -11.44
N ASN A 18 2.53 -22.11 -11.88
CA ASN A 18 3.79 -22.32 -12.57
C ASN A 18 3.80 -21.57 -13.92
N LEU A 19 4.99 -21.21 -14.41
CA LEU A 19 5.19 -20.49 -15.68
C LEU A 19 4.54 -19.09 -15.73
N VAL A 20 4.40 -18.43 -14.57
CA VAL A 20 4.02 -17.02 -14.48
C VAL A 20 5.26 -16.18 -14.22
N ASP A 21 5.53 -15.22 -15.10
CA ASP A 21 6.62 -14.26 -14.92
C ASP A 21 6.25 -13.20 -13.88
N LEU A 22 7.10 -13.05 -12.85
CA LEU A 22 6.94 -12.06 -11.80
C LEU A 22 8.08 -11.04 -11.86
N LYS A 23 7.74 -9.77 -12.04
CA LYS A 23 8.69 -8.65 -11.99
C LYS A 23 8.41 -7.78 -10.77
N ILE A 24 9.33 -7.77 -9.82
CA ILE A 24 9.27 -6.92 -8.62
C ILE A 24 10.27 -5.78 -8.80
N LYS A 25 9.79 -4.53 -8.72
CA LYS A 25 10.65 -3.33 -8.71
C LYS A 25 10.54 -2.66 -7.35
N LEU A 26 11.64 -2.65 -6.60
CA LEU A 26 11.75 -1.93 -5.35
C LEU A 26 12.43 -0.59 -5.61
N ILE A 27 11.75 0.50 -5.27
CA ILE A 27 12.27 1.87 -5.42
C ILE A 27 12.55 2.39 -4.01
N ARG A 28 13.79 2.82 -3.77
CA ARG A 28 14.19 3.36 -2.47
C ARG A 28 13.55 4.74 -2.28
N SER A 29 12.98 4.98 -1.11
CA SER A 29 12.58 6.32 -0.68
C SER A 29 13.79 7.25 -0.53
N LYS A 30 13.54 8.56 -0.49
CA LYS A 30 14.58 9.56 -0.19
C LYS A 30 15.17 9.30 1.20
N THR A 31 16.45 9.64 1.37
CA THR A 31 17.16 9.42 2.63
C THR A 31 16.51 10.17 3.79
N GLU A 32 16.14 11.43 3.57
CA GLU A 32 15.41 12.32 4.49
C GLU A 32 14.03 11.78 4.93
N PHE A 33 13.43 10.90 4.13
CA PHE A 33 12.16 10.24 4.47
C PHE A 33 12.42 9.00 5.34
N SER A 34 13.54 8.31 5.11
CA SER A 34 13.85 7.03 5.75
C SER A 34 14.64 7.13 7.06
N LEU A 35 15.29 8.26 7.31
CA LEU A 35 16.17 8.46 8.47
C LEU A 35 15.76 9.71 9.25
N MET A 36 15.85 9.61 10.58
CA MET A 36 15.79 10.75 11.48
C MET A 36 17.16 10.96 12.12
N GLY A 37 17.59 12.22 12.23
CA GLY A 37 18.85 12.57 12.87
C GLY A 37 19.29 14.01 12.59
N ASP A 38 20.37 14.42 13.24
CA ASP A 38 20.91 15.79 13.12
C ASP A 38 22.06 15.94 12.11
N GLY A 39 22.28 14.94 11.25
CA GLY A 39 23.39 14.92 10.29
C GLY A 39 23.09 14.22 8.97
N ASP A 40 24.00 14.39 8.01
CA ASP A 40 23.92 13.82 6.66
C ASP A 40 24.29 12.33 6.65
N TYR A 41 23.38 11.51 7.14
CA TYR A 41 23.51 10.06 7.07
C TYR A 41 22.91 9.53 5.77
N LYS A 42 23.55 8.52 5.18
CA LYS A 42 23.02 7.79 4.01
C LYS A 42 22.80 6.32 4.33
N VAL A 43 21.68 5.78 3.85
CA VAL A 43 21.43 4.34 3.86
C VAL A 43 22.11 3.73 2.64
N VAL A 44 23.03 2.79 2.88
CA VAL A 44 23.64 1.94 1.84
C VAL A 44 23.18 0.52 2.07
N PHE A 45 22.81 -0.17 0.99
CA PHE A 45 22.46 -1.58 1.03
C PHE A 45 23.66 -2.39 0.53
N ASP A 46 24.26 -3.19 1.40
CA ASP A 46 25.38 -4.06 1.01
C ASP A 46 24.88 -5.31 0.27
N HIS A 47 23.86 -5.95 0.84
CA HIS A 47 23.25 -7.16 0.30
C HIS A 47 21.73 -7.11 0.41
N ILE A 48 21.06 -7.39 -0.72
CA ILE A 48 19.61 -7.52 -0.79
C ILE A 48 19.30 -8.93 -1.31
N SER A 49 18.46 -9.67 -0.60
CA SER A 49 18.05 -11.02 -1.00
C SER A 49 16.54 -11.16 -0.89
N LEU A 50 15.92 -11.77 -1.90
CA LEU A 50 14.50 -12.08 -1.92
C LEU A 50 14.32 -13.59 -1.71
N PHE A 51 13.60 -13.96 -0.66
CA PHE A 51 13.25 -15.35 -0.39
C PHE A 51 11.84 -15.63 -0.90
N VAL A 52 11.70 -16.60 -1.81
CA VAL A 52 10.42 -16.97 -2.41
C VAL A 52 10.09 -18.42 -2.05
N ARG A 53 8.86 -18.67 -1.62
CA ARG A 53 8.37 -20.02 -1.36
C ARG A 53 8.03 -20.72 -2.68
N LYS A 54 8.78 -21.76 -3.02
CA LYS A 54 8.47 -22.66 -4.15
C LYS A 54 7.93 -23.98 -3.62
N VAL A 55 6.79 -24.43 -4.15
CA VAL A 55 6.17 -25.71 -3.76
C VAL A 55 6.29 -26.69 -4.92
N ARG A 56 6.71 -27.93 -4.61
CA ARG A 56 6.67 -29.05 -5.57
C ARG A 56 5.31 -29.72 -5.45
N VAL A 57 4.59 -29.78 -6.55
CA VAL A 57 3.23 -30.33 -6.62
C VAL A 57 3.28 -31.69 -7.34
N ASN A 58 2.40 -32.63 -6.97
CA ASN A 58 2.26 -33.91 -7.65
C ASN A 58 1.95 -33.70 -9.15
N PRO A 59 2.60 -34.43 -10.08
CA PRO A 59 2.33 -34.33 -11.52
C PRO A 59 0.86 -34.39 -11.92
N GLY A 60 0.04 -35.22 -11.24
CA GLY A 60 -1.39 -35.33 -11.55
C GLY A 60 -2.16 -34.02 -11.34
N VAL A 61 -1.79 -33.24 -10.33
CA VAL A 61 -2.38 -31.92 -10.06
C VAL A 61 -1.92 -30.90 -11.10
N LEU A 62 -0.68 -30.99 -11.59
CA LEU A 62 -0.17 -30.12 -12.64
C LEU A 62 -0.96 -30.29 -13.95
N ILE A 63 -1.24 -31.54 -14.33
CA ILE A 63 -2.08 -31.87 -15.50
C ILE A 63 -3.51 -31.38 -15.28
N GLY A 64 -4.05 -31.54 -14.06
CA GLY A 64 -5.35 -31.01 -13.67
C GLY A 64 -5.44 -29.49 -13.84
N HIS A 65 -4.42 -28.75 -13.39
CA HIS A 65 -4.35 -27.31 -13.58
C HIS A 65 -4.28 -26.93 -15.06
N ALA A 66 -3.48 -27.61 -15.88
CA ALA A 66 -3.40 -27.34 -17.32
C ALA A 66 -4.77 -27.50 -18.01
N LYS A 67 -5.49 -28.60 -17.74
CA LYS A 67 -6.85 -28.82 -18.27
C LYS A 67 -7.88 -27.82 -17.76
N ALA A 68 -7.75 -27.38 -16.51
CA ALA A 68 -8.63 -26.36 -15.95
C ALA A 68 -8.41 -24.99 -16.61
N LEU A 69 -7.14 -24.64 -16.90
CA LEU A 69 -6.75 -23.38 -17.55
C LEU A 69 -7.21 -23.29 -19.01
N GLU A 70 -7.39 -24.42 -19.70
CA GLU A 70 -8.03 -24.46 -21.02
C GLU A 70 -9.50 -24.01 -20.99
N LYS A 71 -10.18 -24.20 -19.85
CA LYS A 71 -11.62 -23.90 -19.70
C LYS A 71 -11.88 -22.56 -19.01
N ALA A 72 -11.05 -22.20 -18.04
CA ALA A 72 -11.25 -21.01 -17.21
C ALA A 72 -9.92 -20.39 -16.78
N THR A 73 -9.90 -19.07 -16.66
CA THR A 73 -8.73 -18.33 -16.17
C THR A 73 -8.54 -18.52 -14.67
N ALA A 74 -7.29 -18.50 -14.22
CA ALA A 74 -6.96 -18.43 -12.81
C ALA A 74 -7.41 -17.09 -12.22
N LYS A 75 -8.13 -17.14 -11.11
CA LYS A 75 -8.62 -15.96 -10.40
C LYS A 75 -7.86 -15.79 -9.09
N TYR A 76 -7.31 -14.60 -8.89
CA TYR A 76 -6.61 -14.19 -7.69
C TYR A 76 -7.41 -13.03 -7.07
N PRO A 77 -8.19 -13.28 -6.00
CA PRO A 77 -8.86 -12.21 -5.27
C PRO A 77 -7.83 -11.27 -4.64
N ILE A 78 -8.01 -9.96 -4.78
CA ILE A 78 -7.11 -8.95 -4.23
C ILE A 78 -7.95 -7.86 -3.59
N ASP A 79 -7.70 -7.58 -2.31
CA ASP A 79 -8.18 -6.35 -1.68
C ASP A 79 -7.12 -5.26 -1.90
N ARG A 80 -7.46 -4.28 -2.76
CA ARG A 80 -6.52 -3.22 -3.10
C ARG A 80 -6.47 -2.13 -2.04
N VAL A 81 -5.28 -1.71 -1.66
CA VAL A 81 -5.08 -0.54 -0.82
C VAL A 81 -4.68 0.64 -1.70
N VAL A 82 -5.48 1.71 -1.67
CA VAL A 82 -5.23 2.93 -2.47
C VAL A 82 -5.03 4.10 -1.52
N CYS A 83 -3.84 4.69 -1.55
CA CYS A 83 -3.54 5.91 -0.83
C CYS A 83 -3.75 7.13 -1.73
N LYS A 84 -4.53 8.10 -1.24
CA LYS A 84 -4.64 9.43 -1.86
C LYS A 84 -4.17 10.47 -0.87
N VAL A 85 -3.39 11.41 -1.36
CA VAL A 85 -2.75 12.45 -0.55
C VAL A 85 -3.32 13.79 -0.96
N PHE A 86 -3.74 14.57 0.02
CA PHE A 86 -4.26 15.92 -0.15
C PHE A 86 -3.43 16.88 0.72
N SER A 87 -3.14 18.06 0.19
CA SER A 87 -2.43 19.11 0.93
C SER A 87 -3.43 20.10 1.49
N LEU A 88 -3.36 20.34 2.79
CA LEU A 88 -4.20 21.27 3.52
C LEU A 88 -3.41 22.57 3.77
N PRO A 89 -3.93 23.75 3.37
CA PRO A 89 -3.32 25.02 3.73
C PRO A 89 -3.36 25.24 5.24
N GLN A 90 -2.31 25.85 5.79
CA GLN A 90 -2.27 26.24 7.19
C GLN A 90 -3.46 27.14 7.55
N SER A 91 -3.97 27.04 8.77
CA SER A 91 -5.13 27.81 9.28
C SER A 91 -6.47 27.57 8.58
N SER A 92 -6.59 26.46 7.84
CA SER A 92 -7.88 26.04 7.28
C SER A 92 -8.73 25.35 8.34
N TYR A 93 -9.98 25.79 8.53
CA TYR A 93 -10.92 25.19 9.47
C TYR A 93 -11.77 24.06 8.87
N SER A 94 -11.89 24.04 7.55
CA SER A 94 -12.66 23.02 6.82
C SER A 94 -11.93 22.63 5.55
N PHE A 95 -12.11 21.37 5.17
CA PHE A 95 -11.61 20.84 3.90
C PHE A 95 -12.64 19.86 3.37
N ILE A 96 -13.03 20.07 2.12
CA ILE A 96 -13.97 19.22 1.40
C ILE A 96 -13.27 18.78 0.13
N GLN A 97 -13.25 17.47 -0.09
CA GLN A 97 -12.69 16.87 -1.29
C GLN A 97 -13.74 16.00 -1.94
N ASP A 98 -14.22 16.44 -3.10
CA ASP A 98 -15.15 15.67 -3.90
C ASP A 98 -14.43 14.59 -4.72
N ASN A 99 -15.18 13.54 -5.07
CA ASN A 99 -14.73 12.45 -5.94
C ASN A 99 -13.41 11.80 -5.46
N VAL A 100 -13.26 11.64 -4.13
CA VAL A 100 -12.08 11.04 -3.53
C VAL A 100 -11.78 9.67 -4.15
N PHE A 101 -12.77 8.84 -4.45
CA PHE A 101 -12.54 7.59 -5.18
C PHE A 101 -13.47 7.53 -6.39
N SER A 102 -12.94 7.15 -7.55
CA SER A 102 -13.70 6.98 -8.78
C SER A 102 -13.69 5.51 -9.17
N GLY A 103 -14.87 4.93 -9.42
CA GLY A 103 -15.02 3.52 -9.76
C GLY A 103 -15.26 2.64 -8.54
N GLN A 104 -14.25 1.88 -8.11
CA GLN A 104 -14.41 0.95 -6.99
C GLN A 104 -14.54 1.70 -5.66
N MET A 105 -15.67 1.51 -4.98
CA MET A 105 -15.90 2.06 -3.65
C MET A 105 -15.07 1.30 -2.61
N PRO A 106 -14.29 2.00 -1.75
CA PRO A 106 -13.53 1.34 -0.71
C PRO A 106 -14.45 0.78 0.38
N LYS A 107 -14.10 -0.39 0.91
CA LYS A 107 -14.82 -1.01 2.05
C LYS A 107 -14.44 -0.37 3.40
N ARG A 108 -13.26 0.26 3.47
CA ARG A 108 -12.70 0.87 4.67
C ARG A 108 -11.92 2.11 4.28
N LEU A 109 -12.16 3.20 5.01
CA LEU A 109 -11.37 4.42 4.92
C LEU A 109 -10.51 4.55 6.17
N VAL A 110 -9.24 4.87 5.96
CA VAL A 110 -8.32 5.24 7.03
C VAL A 110 -7.79 6.61 6.68
N LEU A 111 -7.91 7.53 7.62
CA LEU A 111 -7.43 8.90 7.48
C LEU A 111 -6.27 9.07 8.44
N ALA A 112 -5.21 9.69 7.94
CA ALA A 112 -4.02 9.98 8.69
C ALA A 112 -3.51 11.36 8.26
N CYS A 113 -3.21 12.21 9.23
CA CYS A 113 -2.67 13.53 8.99
C CYS A 113 -1.21 13.55 9.45
N VAL A 114 -0.38 14.18 8.64
CA VAL A 114 1.06 14.30 8.87
C VAL A 114 1.53 15.66 8.36
N ASP A 115 2.58 16.19 8.98
CA ASP A 115 3.21 17.43 8.55
C ASP A 115 3.71 17.32 7.11
N ASN A 116 3.48 18.37 6.31
CA ASN A 116 3.90 18.39 4.92
C ASN A 116 5.44 18.24 4.77
N ASP A 117 6.19 18.90 5.65
CA ASP A 117 7.66 18.76 5.69
C ASP A 117 8.09 17.32 5.96
N ALA A 118 7.41 16.65 6.89
CA ALA A 118 7.71 15.27 7.26
C ALA A 118 7.40 14.33 6.10
N PHE A 119 6.24 14.51 5.46
CA PHE A 119 5.80 13.73 4.29
C PHE A 119 6.77 13.84 3.10
N ASN A 120 7.31 15.04 2.84
CA ASN A 120 8.26 15.27 1.76
C ASN A 120 9.69 14.78 2.07
N GLY A 121 9.98 14.52 3.35
CA GLY A 121 11.28 14.12 3.88
C GLY A 121 11.95 15.27 4.62
N ASN A 122 12.20 15.07 5.92
CA ASN A 122 12.93 16.00 6.76
C ASN A 122 13.62 15.21 7.88
N TYR A 123 14.94 15.32 8.02
CA TYR A 123 15.69 14.55 9.01
C TYR A 123 15.24 14.78 10.47
N LYS A 124 14.58 15.90 10.77
CA LYS A 124 14.09 16.22 12.12
C LYS A 124 12.66 15.77 12.39
N LYS A 125 11.91 15.35 11.36
CA LYS A 125 10.50 14.97 11.49
C LYS A 125 10.24 13.59 10.91
N SER A 126 9.32 12.84 11.50
CA SER A 126 8.98 11.50 11.01
C SER A 126 7.77 11.55 10.07
N PRO A 127 7.84 10.98 8.85
CA PRO A 127 6.65 10.80 8.01
C PRO A 127 5.66 9.77 8.57
N PHE A 128 6.04 9.03 9.62
CA PHE A 128 5.22 8.03 10.28
C PHE A 128 4.63 8.52 11.61
N GLU A 129 4.88 9.78 11.97
CA GLU A 129 4.27 10.42 13.12
C GLU A 129 2.97 11.10 12.70
N PHE A 130 1.87 10.38 12.91
CA PHE A 130 0.54 10.88 12.57
C PHE A 130 -0.05 11.66 13.73
N ASN A 131 -0.46 12.89 13.46
CA ASN A 131 -1.03 13.80 14.45
C ASN A 131 -2.50 14.06 14.16
N HIS A 132 -3.28 14.30 15.21
CA HIS A 132 -4.72 14.56 15.08
C HIS A 132 -5.03 15.98 14.57
N TYR A 133 -4.11 16.93 14.79
CA TYR A 133 -4.27 18.37 14.46
C TYR A 133 -5.62 18.97 14.87
N TYR A 134 -6.18 18.52 16.00
CA TYR A 134 -7.46 18.98 16.55
C TYR A 134 -8.66 18.83 15.58
N MET A 135 -8.64 17.82 14.72
CA MET A 135 -9.76 17.51 13.84
C MET A 135 -10.99 17.06 14.64
N ASN A 136 -12.02 17.89 14.74
CA ASN A 136 -13.19 17.58 15.59
C ASN A 136 -14.34 16.90 14.84
N LEU A 137 -14.39 17.04 13.51
CA LEU A 137 -15.48 16.54 12.68
C LEU A 137 -14.93 15.92 11.40
N LEU A 138 -15.48 14.76 11.03
CA LEU A 138 -15.25 14.11 9.76
C LEU A 138 -16.60 13.71 9.16
N GLY A 139 -16.88 14.20 7.96
CA GLY A 139 -18.03 13.78 7.15
C GLY A 139 -17.57 12.94 5.97
N VAL A 140 -18.11 11.73 5.83
CA VAL A 140 -17.90 10.88 4.65
C VAL A 140 -19.23 10.76 3.93
N TYR A 141 -19.23 11.05 2.63
CA TYR A 141 -20.43 11.01 1.80
C TYR A 141 -20.26 10.04 0.64
N VAL A 142 -21.30 9.25 0.37
CA VAL A 142 -21.41 8.37 -0.80
C VAL A 142 -22.64 8.84 -1.57
N ASP A 143 -22.45 9.26 -2.82
CA ASP A 143 -23.52 9.77 -3.70
C ASP A 143 -24.43 10.83 -3.02
N GLY A 144 -23.83 11.70 -2.21
CA GLY A 144 -24.52 12.77 -1.48
C GLY A 144 -25.14 12.35 -0.14
N GLN A 145 -25.08 11.08 0.25
CA GLN A 145 -25.60 10.59 1.54
C GLN A 145 -24.47 10.42 2.57
N PRO A 146 -24.64 10.87 3.84
CA PRO A 146 -23.64 10.72 4.88
C PRO A 146 -23.52 9.28 5.39
N MET A 147 -22.30 8.87 5.74
CA MET A 147 -21.95 7.56 6.31
C MET A 147 -21.22 7.72 7.67
N PRO A 148 -21.42 6.83 8.66
CA PRO A 148 -22.38 5.72 8.71
C PRO A 148 -23.81 6.22 9.00
N HIS A 149 -24.83 5.47 8.55
CA HIS A 149 -26.20 5.63 9.03
C HIS A 149 -26.30 5.41 10.54
#